data_AF-A0A3D2IMS9-F1
#
_entry.id   AF-A0A3D2IMS9-F1
#
_cell.length_a   1.000
_cell.length_b   1.000
_cell.length_c   1.000
_cell.angle_alpha   90.00
_cell.angle_beta   90.00
_cell.angle_gamma   90.00
#
_symmetry.space_group_name_H-M   'P 1'
#
loop_
_entity.id
_entity.type
_entity.pdbx_description
1 polymer ?
#
loop_
_entity_poly.entity_id
_entity_poly.type
_entity_poly.pdbx_seq_one_letter_code
_entity_poly.pdbx_strand_id
1 'polypeptide(L)'
;MKQNPFFPSELISSTYRIDFERLYEEGFRGIIFDVDNTLVPHGAPADEKAIRLFKRLKKIGFACCLVSNNKRPRVEMFNRQIHADIVWLAHKPLPGGYRKAMEKMGT
;
A
#
# COMPACT_ATOMS: atom_id res chain seq x y z
N MET A 1 14.90 17.97 13.58
CA MET A 1 13.63 18.72 13.55
C MET A 1 12.50 17.72 13.50
N LYS A 2 11.41 17.89 14.30
CA LYS A 2 10.27 16.97 14.23
C LYS A 2 9.49 17.24 12.93
N GLN A 3 9.19 16.18 12.19
CA GLN A 3 8.40 16.26 10.96
C GLN A 3 6.96 16.69 11.28
N ASN A 4 6.38 17.58 10.47
CA ASN A 4 5.00 17.99 10.62
C ASN A 4 4.07 16.82 10.24
N PRO A 5 3.21 16.31 11.15
CA PRO A 5 2.39 15.13 10.89
C PRO A 5 1.30 15.33 9.83
N PHE A 6 1.06 16.57 9.41
CA PHE A 6 0.04 16.91 8.40
C PHE A 6 0.61 17.00 6.98
N PHE A 7 1.93 16.87 6.81
CA PHE A 7 2.58 16.93 5.50
C PHE A 7 3.41 15.66 5.25
N PRO A 8 3.46 15.20 4.00
CA PRO A 8 4.26 14.04 3.65
C PRO A 8 5.75 14.37 3.79
N SER A 9 6.54 13.34 4.11
CA SER A 9 8.00 13.42 4.11
C SER A 9 8.57 13.54 2.70
N GLU A 10 7.91 12.92 1.73
CA GLU A 10 8.26 12.96 0.31
C GLU A 10 6.99 13.07 -0.55
N LEU A 11 7.05 13.85 -1.63
CA LEU A 11 5.96 14.01 -2.58
C LEU A 11 6.42 13.60 -3.98
N ILE A 12 5.80 12.55 -4.53
CA ILE A 12 6.13 11.98 -5.84
C ILE A 12 4.84 11.92 -6.67
N SER A 13 4.95 12.22 -7.98
CA SER A 13 3.81 12.30 -8.90
C SER A 13 3.10 10.96 -9.17
N SER A 14 3.72 9.84 -8.83
CA SER A 14 3.14 8.50 -9.01
C SER A 14 3.84 7.47 -8.15
N THR A 15 3.07 6.53 -7.59
CA THR A 15 3.59 5.34 -6.89
C THR A 15 4.58 4.56 -7.74
N TYR A 16 4.40 4.54 -9.06
CA TYR A 16 5.26 3.79 -9.98
C TYR A 16 6.62 4.46 -10.22
N ARG A 17 6.85 5.67 -9.69
CA ARG A 17 8.12 6.39 -9.77
C ARG A 17 8.90 6.36 -8.45
N ILE A 18 8.38 5.70 -7.43
CA ILE A 18 9.07 5.54 -6.15
C ILE A 18 10.27 4.59 -6.34
N ASP A 19 11.41 5.00 -5.80
CA ASP A 19 12.61 4.17 -5.71
C ASP A 19 12.50 3.26 -4.47
N PHE A 20 11.87 2.10 -4.66
CA PHE A 20 11.61 1.16 -3.57
C PHE A 20 12.86 0.44 -3.08
N GLU A 21 13.85 0.25 -3.94
CA GLU A 21 15.14 -0.35 -3.61
C GLU A 21 15.88 0.57 -2.63
N ARG A 22 15.96 1.87 -2.94
CA ARG A 22 16.52 2.87 -2.01
C ARG A 22 15.81 2.85 -0.66
N LEU A 23 14.48 2.83 -0.64
CA LEU A 23 13.72 2.75 0.63
C LEU A 23 14.02 1.46 1.40
N TYR A 24 14.20 0.33 0.69
CA TYR A 24 14.56 -0.91 1.36
C TYR A 24 15.97 -0.83 1.97
N GLU A 25 16.94 -0.24 1.26
CA GLU A 25 18.30 0.02 1.75
C GLU A 25 18.29 0.96 2.98
N GLU A 26 17.41 1.96 3.00
CA GLU A 26 17.20 2.87 4.13
C GLU A 26 16.53 2.19 5.36
N GLY A 27 16.09 0.93 5.24
CA GLY A 27 15.61 0.12 6.35
C GLY A 27 14.09 -0.08 6.40
N PHE A 28 13.33 0.45 5.44
CA PHE A 28 11.89 0.21 5.37
C PHE A 28 11.59 -1.26 5.01
N ARG A 29 10.60 -1.87 5.67
CA ARG A 29 10.23 -3.29 5.47
C ARG A 29 8.75 -3.53 5.18
N GLY A 30 7.88 -2.61 5.60
CA GLY A 30 6.45 -2.66 5.34
C GLY A 30 6.01 -1.51 4.43
N ILE A 31 5.10 -1.79 3.49
CA ILE A 31 4.45 -0.77 2.68
C ILE A 31 2.94 -0.93 2.77
N ILE A 32 2.26 0.15 3.17
CA ILE A 32 0.81 0.24 3.17
C ILE A 32 0.36 1.01 1.94
N PHE A 33 -0.50 0.40 1.12
CA PHE A 33 -1.08 1.07 -0.05
C PHE A 33 -2.58 1.34 0.15
N ASP A 34 -3.01 2.50 -0.33
CA ASP A 34 -4.40 2.67 -0.76
C ASP A 34 -4.61 2.03 -2.14
N VAL A 35 -5.88 1.84 -2.53
CA VAL A 35 -6.23 1.18 -3.79
C VAL A 35 -6.69 2.19 -4.84
N ASP A 36 -7.86 2.81 -4.61
CA ASP A 36 -8.51 3.66 -5.61
C ASP A 36 -7.76 4.99 -5.77
N ASN A 37 -7.57 5.40 -7.02
CA ASN A 37 -6.82 6.60 -7.42
C ASN A 37 -5.37 6.64 -6.90
N THR A 38 -4.86 5.50 -6.42
CA THR A 38 -3.45 5.31 -6.03
C THR A 38 -2.81 4.27 -6.95
N LEU A 39 -3.36 3.05 -6.97
CA LEU A 39 -2.87 1.96 -7.82
C LEU A 39 -3.64 1.88 -9.14
N VAL A 40 -4.95 2.11 -9.09
CA VAL A 40 -5.87 2.04 -10.24
C VAL A 40 -7.01 3.04 -10.08
N PRO A 41 -7.72 3.41 -11.17
CA PRO A 41 -8.96 4.19 -11.07
C PRO A 41 -9.98 3.54 -10.13
N HIS A 42 -10.86 4.35 -9.55
CA HIS A 42 -11.89 3.85 -8.66
C HIS A 42 -12.73 2.73 -9.29
N GLY A 43 -12.86 1.61 -8.59
CA GLY A 43 -13.64 0.45 -9.06
C GLY A 43 -12.94 -0.47 -10.06
N ALA A 44 -11.79 -0.07 -10.64
CA ALA A 44 -11.09 -0.89 -11.63
C ALA A 44 -10.41 -2.14 -10.99
N PRO A 45 -10.33 -3.27 -11.71
CA PRO A 45 -9.53 -4.41 -11.29
C PRO A 45 -8.03 -4.07 -11.30
N ALA A 46 -7.20 -4.93 -10.71
CA ALA A 46 -5.75 -4.79 -10.83
C ALA A 46 -5.32 -4.87 -12.30
N ASP A 47 -4.57 -3.87 -12.75
CA ASP A 47 -3.95 -3.85 -14.06
C ASP A 47 -2.54 -4.45 -14.01
N GLU A 48 -1.90 -4.60 -15.18
CA GLU A 48 -0.56 -5.17 -15.24
C GLU A 48 0.50 -4.33 -14.49
N LYS A 49 0.31 -3.01 -14.39
CA LYS A 49 1.26 -2.13 -13.71
C LYS A 49 1.23 -2.40 -12.21
N ALA A 50 0.04 -2.48 -11.61
CA ALA A 50 -0.14 -2.87 -10.22
C ALA A 50 0.42 -4.28 -9.96
N ILE A 51 0.12 -5.25 -10.82
CA ILE A 51 0.62 -6.63 -10.66
C ILE A 51 2.14 -6.68 -10.71
N ARG A 52 2.77 -5.99 -11.68
CA ARG A 52 4.24 -5.91 -11.77
C ARG A 52 4.86 -5.22 -10.57
N LEU A 53 4.24 -4.15 -10.08
CA LEU A 53 4.69 -3.45 -8.88
C LEU A 53 4.76 -4.41 -7.68
N PHE A 54 3.66 -5.09 -7.35
CA PHE A 54 3.64 -5.98 -6.18
C PHE A 54 4.56 -7.19 -6.33
N LYS A 55 4.72 -7.74 -7.55
CA LYS A 55 5.74 -8.76 -7.82
C LYS A 55 7.15 -8.24 -7.54
N ARG A 56 7.48 -7.03 -7.97
CA ARG A 56 8.77 -6.37 -7.69
C ARG A 56 8.96 -6.15 -6.19
N LEU A 57 7.98 -5.59 -5.49
CA LEU A 57 8.06 -5.33 -4.05
C LEU A 57 8.30 -6.61 -3.25
N LYS A 58 7.59 -7.69 -3.59
CA LYS A 58 7.81 -9.01 -2.99
C LYS A 58 9.23 -9.53 -3.26
N LYS A 59 9.76 -9.33 -4.47
CA LYS A 59 11.13 -9.73 -4.83
C LYS A 59 12.20 -8.95 -4.04
N ILE A 60 11.97 -7.66 -3.79
CA ILE A 60 12.85 -6.82 -2.95
C ILE A 60 12.83 -7.31 -1.50
N GLY A 61 11.69 -7.81 -1.03
CA GLY A 61 11.51 -8.34 0.32
C GLY A 61 10.60 -7.50 1.21
N PHE A 62 9.77 -6.62 0.62
CA PHE A 62 8.76 -5.87 1.37
C PHE A 62 7.56 -6.75 1.73
N ALA A 63 7.06 -6.57 2.95
CA ALA A 63 5.69 -6.90 3.31
C ALA A 63 4.76 -5.79 2.81
N CYS A 64 3.67 -6.15 2.14
CA CYS A 64 2.72 -5.17 1.60
C CYS A 64 1.31 -5.43 2.14
N CYS A 65 0.60 -4.36 2.51
CA CYS A 65 -0.79 -4.42 2.93
C CYS A 65 -1.65 -3.36 2.22
N LEU A 66 -2.80 -3.77 1.69
CA LEU A 66 -3.81 -2.86 1.15
C LEU A 66 -4.72 -2.39 2.27
N VAL A 67 -4.81 -1.07 2.48
CA VAL A 67 -5.68 -0.47 3.49
C VAL A 67 -6.69 0.45 2.80
N SER A 68 -7.97 0.07 2.82
CA SER A 68 -9.03 0.78 2.09
C SER A 68 -10.28 1.02 2.95
N ASN A 69 -10.95 2.16 2.74
CA ASN A 69 -12.26 2.44 3.33
C ASN A 69 -13.40 1.68 2.61
N ASN A 70 -13.10 0.97 1.52
CA ASN A 70 -14.09 0.18 0.81
C ASN A 70 -14.48 -1.10 1.58
N LYS A 71 -15.62 -1.66 1.18
CA LYS A 71 -16.07 -2.98 1.62
C LYS A 71 -15.20 -4.09 1.02
N ARG A 72 -15.19 -5.24 1.70
CA ARG A 72 -14.43 -6.44 1.35
C ARG A 72 -14.48 -6.82 -0.15
N PRO A 73 -15.65 -6.87 -0.85
CA PRO A 73 -15.70 -7.32 -2.24
C PRO A 73 -14.83 -6.49 -3.20
N ARG A 74 -14.79 -5.16 -3.02
CA ARG A 74 -13.99 -4.26 -3.86
C ARG A 74 -12.49 -4.51 -3.68
N VAL A 75 -12.06 -4.66 -2.43
CA VAL A 75 -10.65 -4.86 -2.07
C VAL A 75 -10.20 -6.27 -2.49
N GLU A 76 -11.02 -7.29 -2.27
CA GLU A 76 -10.72 -8.66 -2.69
C GLU A 76 -10.66 -8.79 -4.22
N MET A 77 -11.59 -8.17 -4.96
CA MET A 77 -11.56 -8.18 -6.42
C MET A 77 -10.22 -7.66 -6.95
N PHE A 78 -9.72 -6.55 -6.41
CA PHE A 78 -8.39 -6.03 -6.75
C PHE A 78 -7.29 -6.99 -6.31
N ASN A 79 -7.37 -7.50 -5.08
CA ASN A 79 -6.32 -8.33 -4.48
C ASN A 79 -6.17 -9.73 -5.10
N ARG A 80 -7.16 -10.19 -5.90
CA ARG A 80 -7.14 -11.51 -6.57
C ARG A 80 -5.86 -11.80 -7.37
N GLN A 81 -5.26 -10.77 -7.96
CA GLN A 81 -4.02 -10.91 -8.75
C GLN A 81 -2.77 -10.38 -8.01
N ILE A 82 -2.98 -9.66 -6.90
CA ILE A 82 -1.93 -8.98 -6.14
C ILE A 82 -1.42 -9.85 -4.99
N HIS A 83 -2.33 -10.55 -4.31
CA HIS A 83 -2.04 -11.45 -3.19
C HIS A 83 -1.28 -10.80 -2.02
N ALA A 84 -1.61 -9.53 -1.72
CA ALA A 84 -1.12 -8.83 -0.54
C ALA A 84 -2.05 -9.06 0.66
N ASP A 85 -1.59 -8.72 1.86
CA ASP A 85 -2.47 -8.58 3.01
C ASP A 85 -3.50 -7.47 2.79
N ILE A 86 -4.68 -7.59 3.41
CA ILE A 86 -5.74 -6.59 3.27
C ILE A 86 -6.36 -6.18 4.60
N VAL A 87 -6.69 -4.90 4.71
CA VAL A 87 -7.57 -4.29 5.70
C VAL A 87 -8.64 -3.50 4.94
N TRP A 88 -9.85 -4.06 4.87
CA TRP A 88 -11.05 -3.40 4.34
C TRP A 88 -11.82 -2.72 5.46
N LEU A 89 -12.72 -1.77 5.12
CA LEU A 89 -13.37 -0.87 6.07
C LEU A 89 -12.38 -0.30 7.11
N ALA A 90 -11.26 0.24 6.63
CA ALA A 90 -10.17 0.69 7.49
C ALA A 90 -10.48 1.96 8.29
N HIS A 91 -11.55 2.69 7.94
CA HIS A 91 -11.94 3.96 8.54
C HIS A 91 -10.80 5.00 8.58
N LYS A 92 -9.95 5.01 7.55
CA LYS A 92 -8.97 6.08 7.31
C LYS A 92 -9.68 7.44 7.36
N PRO A 93 -9.08 8.47 7.99
CA PRO A 93 -7.68 8.53 8.43
C PRO A 93 -7.42 8.01 9.86
N LEU A 94 -8.37 7.31 10.49
CA LEU A 94 -8.17 6.82 11.86
C LEU A 94 -7.01 5.80 11.95
N PRO A 95 -6.20 5.81 13.04
CA PRO A 95 -5.00 4.96 13.14
C PRO A 95 -5.25 3.45 13.14
N GLY A 96 -6.45 3.00 13.50
CA GLY A 96 -6.74 1.58 13.74
C GLY A 96 -6.47 0.68 12.52
N GLY A 97 -6.88 1.12 11.33
CA GLY A 97 -6.64 0.37 10.09
C GLY A 97 -5.15 0.20 9.76
N TYR A 98 -4.34 1.23 10.03
CA TYR A 98 -2.90 1.21 9.80
C TYR A 98 -2.18 0.30 10.80
N ARG A 99 -2.53 0.36 12.09
CA ARG A 99 -1.96 -0.54 13.12
C ARG A 99 -2.24 -2.00 12.82
N LYS A 100 -3.48 -2.31 12.42
CA LYS A 100 -3.84 -3.68 11.99
C LYS A 100 -3.04 -4.14 10.77
N ALA A 101 -2.74 -3.24 9.83
CA ALA A 101 -1.87 -3.57 8.71
C ALA A 101 -0.44 -3.86 9.16
N MET A 102 0.11 -3.06 10.08
CA MET A 102 1.43 -3.29 10.68
C MET A 102 1.51 -4.64 11.42
N GLU A 103 0.49 -4.98 12.23
CA GLU A 103 0.39 -6.27 12.91
C GLU A 103 0.43 -7.46 11.93
N LYS A 104 -0.29 -7.36 10.80
CA LYS A 104 -0.29 -8.39 9.75
C LYS A 104 1.07 -8.53 9.06
N MET A 105 1.77 -7.41 8.87
CA MET A 105 3.08 -7.38 8.22
C MET A 105 4.24 -7.73 9.17
N GLY A 106 4.01 -7.76 10.49
CA GLY A 106 5.04 -8.03 11.50
C GLY A 106 6.05 -6.88 11.65
N THR A 107 5.60 -5.64 11.48
CA THR A 107 6.43 -4.42 11.53
C THR A 107 6.03 -3.48 12.65
#